data_AF-Q4CA12-F1
#
_entry.id   AF-Q4CA12-F1
#
_cell.length_a   1.000
_cell.length_b   1.000
_cell.length_c   1.000
_cell.angle_alpha   90.00
_cell.angle_beta   90.00
_cell.angle_gamma   90.00
#
_symmetry.space_group_name_H-M   'P 1'
#
loop_
_entity.id
_entity.type
_entity.pdbx_description
1 polymer ?
#
loop_
_entity_poly.entity_id
_entity_poly.type
_entity_poly.pdbx_seq_one_letter_code
_entity_poly.pdbx_strand_id
1 'polypeptide(L)'
;MSSHSELKTSQDVHLRAKQIKSLIRSLKQKIKKIEREGEVAPANCHIIRYQVNGKGTIYWYYKLQAAESIFPMATNNEKKTKYKYLGRAGSSAHIDAVEKLTRRNLIDE
;
A
#
# COMPACT_ATOMS: atom_id res chain seq x y z
N MET A 1 -52.65 2.42 10.71
CA MET A 1 -51.45 1.85 11.36
C MET A 1 -50.17 1.91 10.51
N SER A 2 -50.19 2.45 9.28
CA SER A 2 -49.02 2.45 8.35
C SER A 2 -47.94 3.51 8.64
N SER A 3 -48.29 4.70 9.14
CA SER A 3 -47.33 5.81 9.25
C SER A 3 -46.28 5.64 10.37
N HIS A 4 -46.62 4.92 11.44
CA HIS A 4 -45.72 4.70 12.57
C HIS A 4 -44.60 3.69 12.26
N SER A 5 -44.85 2.70 11.39
CA SER A 5 -43.80 1.79 10.92
C SER A 5 -42.84 2.48 9.96
N GLU A 6 -43.33 3.34 9.07
CA GLU A 6 -42.52 4.09 8.10
C GLU A 6 -41.59 5.11 8.78
N LEU A 7 -42.08 5.82 9.81
CA LEU A 7 -41.29 6.77 10.61
C LEU A 7 -40.15 6.09 11.39
N LYS A 8 -40.41 4.91 11.98
CA LYS A 8 -39.37 4.12 12.68
C LYS A 8 -38.29 3.63 11.73
N THR A 9 -38.68 3.16 10.53
CA THR A 9 -37.74 2.72 9.49
C THR A 9 -36.89 3.89 8.96
N SER A 10 -37.47 5.07 8.79
CA SER A 10 -36.73 6.28 8.37
C SER A 10 -35.72 6.77 9.42
N GLN A 11 -36.12 6.78 10.70
CA GLN A 11 -35.23 7.12 11.81
C GLN A 11 -34.05 6.13 11.95
N ASP A 12 -34.31 4.83 11.76
CA ASP A 12 -33.26 3.80 11.74
C ASP A 12 -32.27 4.00 10.58
N VAL A 13 -32.76 4.32 9.37
CA VAL A 13 -31.91 4.64 8.21
C VAL A 13 -31.01 5.86 8.50
N HIS A 14 -31.56 6.91 9.11
CA HIS A 14 -30.78 8.09 9.49
C HIS A 14 -29.68 7.77 10.51
N LEU A 15 -29.97 6.92 11.51
CA LEU A 15 -28.99 6.50 12.51
C LEU A 15 -27.85 5.71 11.86
N ARG A 16 -28.19 4.72 11.03
CA ARG A 16 -27.20 3.92 10.28
C ARG A 16 -26.35 4.78 9.36
N ALA A 17 -26.94 5.74 8.66
CA ALA A 17 -26.20 6.67 7.82
C ALA A 17 -25.20 7.52 8.64
N LYS A 18 -25.60 7.99 9.82
CA LYS A 18 -24.72 8.73 10.75
C LYS A 18 -23.56 7.87 11.24
N GLN A 19 -23.83 6.61 11.59
CA GLN A 19 -22.80 5.66 12.01
C GLN A 19 -21.79 5.39 10.89
N ILE A 20 -22.26 5.10 9.66
CA ILE A 20 -21.41 4.89 8.49
C ILE A 20 -20.51 6.12 8.24
N LYS A 21 -21.08 7.33 8.29
CA LYS A 21 -20.32 8.57 8.10
C LYS A 21 -19.22 8.74 9.17
N SER A 22 -19.52 8.40 10.42
CA SER A 22 -18.54 8.43 11.51
C SER A 22 -17.41 7.41 11.29
N LEU A 23 -17.75 6.19 10.89
CA LEU A 23 -16.77 5.14 10.60
C LEU A 23 -15.85 5.53 9.44
N ILE A 24 -16.40 6.04 8.33
CA ILE A 24 -15.60 6.55 7.20
C ILE A 24 -14.64 7.65 7.67
N ARG A 25 -15.10 8.57 8.53
CA ARG A 25 -14.23 9.63 9.09
C ARG A 25 -13.10 9.03 9.92
N SER A 26 -13.39 8.05 10.76
CA SER A 26 -12.39 7.36 11.57
C SER A 26 -11.34 6.64 10.71
N LEU A 27 -11.77 5.91 9.67
CA LEU A 27 -10.86 5.24 8.73
C LEU A 27 -9.95 6.25 8.02
N LYS A 28 -10.50 7.35 7.51
CA LYS A 28 -9.70 8.43 6.90
C LYS A 28 -8.67 9.02 7.86
N GLN A 29 -8.98 9.12 9.15
CA GLN A 29 -8.02 9.57 10.16
C GLN A 29 -6.92 8.54 10.41
N LYS A 30 -7.24 7.24 10.43
CA LYS A 30 -6.25 6.16 10.56
C LYS A 30 -5.28 6.14 9.38
N ILE A 31 -5.78 6.22 8.14
CA ILE A 31 -4.95 6.31 6.93
C ILE A 31 -3.98 7.51 7.04
N LYS A 32 -4.51 8.69 7.38
CA LYS A 32 -3.70 9.90 7.57
C LYS A 32 -2.65 9.78 8.68
N LYS A 33 -2.91 8.96 9.71
CA LYS A 33 -1.92 8.70 10.76
C LYS A 33 -0.77 7.86 10.20
N ILE A 34 -1.08 6.78 9.47
CA ILE A 34 -0.07 5.92 8.83
C ILE A 34 0.80 6.72 7.85
N GLU A 35 0.18 7.57 7.02
CA GLU A 35 0.89 8.45 6.08
C GLU A 35 1.83 9.45 6.77
N ARG A 36 1.58 9.82 8.03
CA ARG A 36 2.48 10.68 8.82
C ARG A 36 3.63 9.93 9.47
N GLU A 37 3.51 8.62 9.64
CA GLU A 37 4.56 7.77 10.24
C GLU A 37 5.72 7.51 9.26
N GLY A 38 5.52 7.79 7.97
CA GLY A 38 6.57 7.71 6.96
C GLY A 38 6.02 7.52 5.55
N GLU A 39 6.93 7.40 4.59
CA GLU A 39 6.58 7.12 3.20
C GLU A 39 5.79 5.81 3.07
N VAL A 40 4.80 5.84 2.18
CA VAL A 40 3.96 4.69 1.81
C VAL A 40 4.38 4.23 0.42
N ALA A 41 4.53 2.92 0.22
CA ALA A 41 4.85 2.39 -1.10
C ALA A 41 3.77 2.79 -2.13
N PRO A 42 4.11 2.93 -3.42
CA PRO A 42 3.09 3.09 -4.46
C PRO A 42 2.12 1.90 -4.46
N ALA A 43 0.89 2.13 -4.91
CA ALA A 43 -0.10 1.07 -5.06
C ALA A 43 0.40 -0.02 -6.04
N ASN A 44 -0.11 -1.24 -5.90
CA ASN A 44 0.20 -2.38 -6.78
C ASN A 44 1.71 -2.65 -6.92
N CYS A 45 2.45 -2.52 -5.81
CA CYS A 45 3.86 -2.84 -5.72
C CYS A 45 4.10 -4.08 -4.84
N HIS A 46 5.10 -4.89 -5.20
CA HIS A 46 5.48 -6.08 -4.46
C HIS A 46 7.00 -6.23 -4.39
N ILE A 47 7.51 -6.72 -3.26
CA ILE A 47 8.91 -7.15 -3.17
C ILE A 47 9.01 -8.57 -3.73
N ILE A 48 9.95 -8.75 -4.65
CA ILE A 48 10.19 -10.04 -5.31
C ILE A 48 11.64 -10.42 -5.12
N ARG A 49 11.85 -11.68 -4.73
CA ARG A 49 13.16 -12.30 -4.65
C ARG A 49 13.52 -12.94 -5.99
N TYR A 50 14.76 -12.77 -6.43
CA TYR A 50 15.27 -13.40 -7.65
C TYR A 50 16.71 -13.89 -7.44
N GLN A 51 17.09 -14.90 -8.23
CA GLN A 51 18.41 -15.51 -8.19
C GLN A 51 19.30 -14.99 -9.32
N VAL A 52 20.59 -14.88 -9.05
CA VAL A 52 21.62 -14.55 -10.03
C VAL A 52 22.75 -15.56 -9.89
N ASN A 53 23.12 -16.19 -11.00
CA ASN A 53 24.23 -17.13 -11.06
C ASN A 53 25.52 -16.40 -11.46
N GLY A 54 26.52 -16.38 -10.58
CA GLY A 54 27.81 -15.76 -10.85
C GLY A 54 28.95 -16.72 -10.56
N LYS A 55 29.69 -17.13 -11.60
CA LYS A 55 30.89 -18.01 -11.51
C LYS A 55 30.68 -19.25 -10.62
N GLY A 56 29.53 -19.93 -10.74
CA GLY A 56 29.20 -21.13 -9.97
C GLY A 56 28.53 -20.89 -8.62
N THR A 57 28.43 -19.64 -8.15
CA THR A 57 27.73 -19.29 -6.91
C THR A 57 26.36 -18.67 -7.22
N ILE A 58 25.33 -19.13 -6.50
CA ILE A 58 23.98 -18.57 -6.55
C ILE A 58 23.87 -17.43 -5.55
N TYR A 59 23.45 -16.25 -6.02
CA TYR A 59 23.16 -15.09 -5.19
C TYR A 59 21.67 -14.77 -5.21
N TRP A 60 21.11 -14.46 -4.05
CA TRP A 60 19.73 -14.01 -3.92
C TRP A 60 19.65 -12.50 -3.73
N TYR A 61 18.81 -11.86 -4.54
CA TYR A 61 18.56 -10.44 -4.52
C TYR A 61 17.07 -10.14 -4.51
N TYR A 62 16.74 -8.90 -4.18
CA TYR A 62 15.38 -8.40 -4.09
C TYR A 62 15.20 -7.20 -5.01
N LYS A 63 13.98 -7.07 -5.53
CA LYS A 63 13.53 -5.91 -6.29
C LYS A 63 12.12 -5.52 -5.85
N LEU A 64 11.83 -4.24 -5.84
CA LEU A 64 10.47 -3.74 -5.79
C LEU A 64 9.93 -3.73 -7.22
N GLN A 65 8.79 -4.39 -7.45
CA GLN A 65 8.14 -4.48 -8.74
C GLN A 65 6.77 -3.81 -8.67
N ALA A 66 6.50 -2.90 -9.60
CA ALA A 66 5.21 -2.27 -9.82
C ALA A 66 4.50 -2.88 -11.05
N ALA A 67 3.17 -2.75 -11.10
CA ALA A 67 2.39 -3.10 -12.29
C ALA A 67 2.76 -2.23 -13.52
N GLU A 68 3.00 -0.94 -13.27
CA GLU A 68 3.33 0.07 -14.27
C GLU A 68 4.77 0.59 -14.14
N SER A 69 5.28 1.20 -15.21
CA SER A 69 6.63 1.78 -15.22
C SER A 69 6.64 3.10 -14.48
N ILE A 70 6.87 3.05 -13.16
CA ILE A 70 6.79 4.21 -12.27
C ILE A 70 8.14 4.62 -11.66
N PHE A 71 9.12 3.71 -11.60
CA PHE A 71 10.42 3.99 -11.01
C PHE A 71 11.38 4.58 -12.04
N PRO A 72 12.20 5.59 -11.71
CA PRO A 72 13.20 6.12 -12.63
C PRO A 72 14.27 5.05 -12.93
N MET A 73 14.73 4.96 -14.18
CA MET A 73 15.86 4.09 -14.52
C MET A 73 17.17 4.70 -14.02
N ALA A 74 18.03 3.87 -13.42
CA ALA A 74 19.33 4.31 -12.92
C ALA A 74 20.23 4.94 -13.99
N THR A 75 20.05 4.58 -15.27
CA THR A 75 20.83 5.08 -16.40
C THR A 75 20.22 6.29 -17.09
N ASN A 76 18.93 6.55 -16.91
CA ASN A 76 18.22 7.67 -17.52
C ASN A 76 16.94 7.97 -16.73
N ASN A 77 16.93 9.08 -15.98
CA ASN A 77 15.81 9.48 -15.13
C ASN A 77 14.54 9.89 -15.90
N GLU A 78 14.63 10.21 -17.19
CA GLU A 78 13.47 10.50 -18.03
C GLU A 78 12.69 9.23 -18.40
N LYS A 79 13.38 8.07 -18.35
CA LYS A 79 12.76 6.76 -18.61
C LYS A 79 12.36 6.11 -17.31
N LYS A 80 11.16 5.51 -17.32
CA LYS A 80 10.63 4.77 -16.18
C LYS A 80 10.67 3.27 -16.43
N THR A 81 10.81 2.52 -15.34
CA THR A 81 10.83 1.06 -15.30
C THR A 81 9.87 0.54 -14.23
N LYS A 82 9.45 -0.70 -14.38
CA LYS A 82 8.62 -1.42 -13.40
C LYS A 82 9.41 -1.90 -12.19
N TYR A 83 10.75 -1.84 -12.23
CA TYR A 83 11.61 -2.48 -11.25
C TYR A 83 12.53 -1.47 -10.57
N LYS A 84 12.62 -1.54 -9.24
CA LYS A 84 13.65 -0.88 -8.45
C LYS A 84 14.48 -1.93 -7.73
N TYR A 85 15.78 -1.96 -8.00
CA TYR A 85 16.70 -2.90 -7.34
C TYR A 85 16.82 -2.55 -5.85
N LEU A 86 16.74 -3.57 -4.99
CA LEU A 86 16.84 -3.42 -3.53
C LEU A 86 18.11 -4.04 -2.95
N GLY A 87 18.84 -4.84 -3.72
CA GLY A 87 20.02 -5.53 -3.19
C GLY A 87 19.69 -6.83 -2.47
N ARG A 88 20.55 -7.21 -1.53
CA ARG A 88 20.44 -8.46 -0.76
C ARG A 88 19.40 -8.32 0.34
N ALA A 89 18.99 -9.44 0.93
CA ALA A 89 18.16 -9.43 2.14
C ALA A 89 18.82 -8.56 3.22
N GLY A 90 18.02 -7.73 3.89
CA GLY A 90 18.47 -6.87 4.98
C GLY A 90 19.32 -5.67 4.58
N SER A 91 19.52 -5.40 3.29
CA SER A 91 20.10 -4.12 2.85
C SER A 91 19.19 -2.95 3.31
N SER A 92 19.76 -1.74 3.40
CA SER A 92 18.98 -0.53 3.74
C SER A 92 17.80 -0.33 2.79
N ALA A 93 18.02 -0.48 1.48
CA ALA A 93 16.95 -0.36 0.47
C ALA A 93 15.89 -1.47 0.60
N HIS A 94 16.28 -2.69 0.97
CA HIS A 94 15.33 -3.77 1.22
C HIS A 94 14.47 -3.50 2.45
N ILE A 95 15.09 -3.10 3.57
CA ILE A 95 14.37 -2.77 4.82
C ILE A 95 13.41 -1.58 4.59
N ASP A 96 13.89 -0.52 3.95
CA ASP A 96 13.08 0.65 3.59
C ASP A 96 11.86 0.27 2.74
N ALA A 97 12.04 -0.60 1.74
CA ALA A 97 10.94 -1.07 0.92
C ALA A 97 9.94 -1.93 1.72
N VAL A 98 10.41 -2.75 2.65
CA VAL A 98 9.54 -3.55 3.54
C VAL A 98 8.71 -2.63 4.42
N GLU A 99 9.31 -1.63 5.06
CA GLU A 99 8.57 -0.67 5.89
C GLU A 99 7.50 0.08 5.09
N LYS A 100 7.85 0.57 3.89
CA LYS A 100 6.92 1.27 3.00
C LYS A 100 5.76 0.39 2.55
N LEU A 101 6.01 -0.88 2.26
CA LEU A 101 4.97 -1.83 1.89
C LEU A 101 4.10 -2.23 3.07
N THR A 102 4.66 -2.37 4.27
CA THR A 102 3.86 -2.62 5.48
C THR A 102 2.84 -1.50 5.68
N ARG A 103 3.25 -0.23 5.55
CA ARG A 103 2.31 0.91 5.62
C ARG A 103 1.25 0.86 4.51
N ARG A 104 1.63 0.50 3.29
CA ARG A 104 0.69 0.34 2.15
C ARG A 104 -0.34 -0.75 2.44
N ASN A 105 0.09 -1.91 2.92
CA ASN A 105 -0.82 -3.00 3.26
C ASN A 105 -1.81 -2.61 4.37
N LEU A 106 -1.37 -1.87 5.39
CA LEU A 106 -2.27 -1.35 6.43
C LEU A 106 -3.30 -0.32 5.93
N ILE A 107 -3.05 0.30 4.77
CA ILE A 107 -3.97 1.25 4.14
C ILE A 107 -4.94 0.53 3.19
N ASP A 108 -4.47 -0.52 2.51
CA ASP A 108 -5.21 -1.23 1.49
C ASP A 108 -6.08 -2.39 2.05
N GLU A 109 -5.72 -2.97 3.21
CA GLU A 109 -6.56 -3.94 3.98
C GLU A 109 -7.76 -3.27 4.67
#